data_AF-A0A7S2LDE1-F1
#
_entry.id   AF-A0A7S2LDE1-F1
#
_cell.length_a   1.000
_cell.length_b   1.000
_cell.length_c   1.000
_cell.angle_alpha   90.00
_cell.angle_beta   90.00
_cell.angle_gamma   90.00
#
_symmetry.space_group_name_H-M   'P 1'
#
loop_
_entity.id
_entity.type
_entity.pdbx_description
1 polymer ?
#
loop_
_entity_poly.entity_id
_entity_poly.type
_entity_poly.pdbx_seq_one_letter_code
_entity_poly.pdbx_strand_id
1 'polypeptide(L)'
;MAKTTLFLAAACVAGTHAFAPARVAQSGCLQTAHSRYNVSPLQESAEGNQEKNTEEVEEVAIELTAEEKEALGNLVADEEWAGLSMELADVVRTAVVEDLKKNSRDFLGKDEYAIGDFSKEIDQRVKDEVAKMREKDDYELGDLSVVLDEKVKDLVCELSGKEEYEFGDLSVEIDKRVKDSVAEFCGTDTYTPGDLSKEVAKRTKSGVLNYT
;
A
#
# COMPACT_ATOMS: atom_id res chain seq x y z
N MET A 1 13.53 3.55 49.56
CA MET A 1 13.82 2.51 48.56
C MET A 1 13.17 2.92 47.25
N ALA A 2 13.95 2.86 46.18
CA ALA A 2 13.73 3.09 44.74
C ALA A 2 12.40 3.71 44.26
N LYS A 3 12.52 4.93 43.69
CA LYS A 3 11.62 5.48 42.66
C LYS A 3 12.16 5.03 41.30
N THR A 4 11.32 4.41 40.48
CA THR A 4 11.70 3.99 39.12
C THR A 4 10.96 4.86 38.13
N THR A 5 11.69 5.82 37.56
CA THR A 5 11.30 6.70 36.46
C THR A 5 11.41 5.93 35.14
N LEU A 6 10.32 5.86 34.38
CA LEU A 6 10.29 5.23 33.06
C LEU A 6 10.32 6.35 32.01
N PHE A 7 11.44 6.47 31.31
CA PHE A 7 11.63 7.39 30.18
C PHE A 7 10.99 6.77 28.93
N LEU A 8 10.00 7.45 28.35
CA LEU A 8 9.44 7.12 27.05
C LEU A 8 10.04 8.08 26.01
N ALA A 9 10.84 7.56 25.09
CA ALA A 9 11.41 8.32 23.98
C ALA A 9 10.45 8.28 22.79
N ALA A 10 9.94 9.44 22.38
CA ALA A 10 9.15 9.61 21.16
C ALA A 10 10.08 9.97 19.99
N ALA A 11 10.13 9.11 18.96
CA ALA A 11 10.84 9.37 17.72
C ALA A 11 9.90 10.08 16.73
N CYS A 12 10.24 11.32 16.37
CA CYS A 12 9.57 12.11 15.34
C CYS A 12 9.97 11.61 13.94
N VAL A 13 9.02 11.12 13.15
CA VAL A 13 9.21 10.93 11.70
C VAL A 13 8.63 12.16 11.00
N ALA A 14 9.50 12.97 10.42
CA ALA A 14 9.13 14.13 9.61
C ALA A 14 8.61 13.64 8.25
N GLY A 15 7.32 13.83 7.99
CA GLY A 15 6.70 13.62 6.69
C GLY A 15 6.89 14.84 5.79
N THR A 16 7.64 14.67 4.70
CA THR A 16 7.69 15.63 3.58
C THR A 16 6.93 15.03 2.39
N HIS A 17 5.63 15.32 2.31
CA HIS A 17 4.87 15.09 1.07
C HIS A 17 4.77 16.38 0.28
N ALA A 18 5.67 16.55 -0.68
CA ALA A 18 5.57 17.56 -1.72
C ALA A 18 4.50 17.13 -2.74
N PHE A 19 3.40 17.88 -2.79
CA PHE A 19 2.32 17.72 -3.76
C PHE A 19 2.74 18.41 -5.07
N ALA A 20 2.95 17.65 -6.14
CA ALA A 20 3.17 18.17 -7.49
C ALA A 20 1.94 17.89 -8.37
N PRO A 21 1.49 18.86 -9.21
CA PRO A 21 0.34 18.65 -10.08
C PRO A 21 0.72 17.85 -11.33
N ALA A 22 0.11 16.67 -11.51
CA ALA A 22 0.24 15.88 -12.71
C ALA A 22 -0.62 16.46 -13.84
N ARG A 23 0.03 16.82 -14.97
CA ARG A 23 -0.63 17.15 -16.23
C ARG A 23 -1.20 15.89 -16.87
N VAL A 24 -2.46 15.96 -17.27
CA VAL A 24 -3.11 14.97 -18.15
C VAL A 24 -2.44 15.03 -19.53
N ALA A 25 -1.76 13.96 -19.91
CA ALA A 25 -1.25 13.74 -21.26
C ALA A 25 -2.09 12.66 -21.96
N GLN A 26 -2.40 12.96 -23.22
CA GLN A 26 -3.34 12.28 -24.08
C GLN A 26 -2.81 10.91 -24.56
N SER A 27 -3.71 9.93 -24.53
CA SER A 27 -3.91 8.85 -25.50
C SER A 27 -2.81 8.65 -26.56
N GLY A 28 -1.96 7.64 -26.34
CA GLY A 28 -1.13 7.00 -27.35
C GLY A 28 -1.32 5.49 -27.32
N CYS A 29 -1.84 4.94 -28.42
CA CYS A 29 -2.05 3.53 -28.69
C CYS A 29 -0.76 2.70 -28.45
N LEU A 30 -0.79 1.76 -27.49
CA LEU A 30 0.26 0.75 -27.34
C LEU A 30 -0.16 -0.53 -28.08
N GLN A 31 0.49 -0.75 -29.22
CA GLN A 31 0.46 -2.01 -29.94
C GLN A 31 1.12 -3.09 -29.09
N THR A 32 0.36 -4.16 -28.81
CA THR A 32 0.89 -5.39 -28.21
C THR A 32 1.81 -6.10 -29.20
N ALA A 33 3.12 -6.03 -28.95
CA ALA A 33 4.10 -6.87 -29.63
C ALA A 33 4.02 -8.30 -29.06
N HIS A 34 3.54 -9.25 -29.87
CA HIS A 34 3.72 -10.67 -29.59
C HIS A 34 5.19 -11.03 -29.78
N SER A 35 5.93 -11.20 -28.68
CA SER A 35 7.23 -11.84 -28.68
C SER A 35 7.04 -13.34 -28.94
N ARG A 36 7.20 -13.75 -30.20
CA ARG A 36 7.37 -15.15 -30.58
C ARG A 36 8.80 -15.53 -30.27
N TYR A 37 9.00 -16.39 -29.27
CA TYR A 37 10.27 -17.08 -29.10
C TYR A 37 10.46 -18.05 -30.28
N ASN A 38 11.15 -17.59 -31.32
CA ASN A 38 11.72 -18.44 -32.36
C ASN A 38 12.95 -19.11 -31.75
N VAL A 39 12.84 -20.39 -31.44
CA VAL A 39 14.00 -21.24 -31.13
C VAL A 39 14.64 -21.59 -32.47
N SER A 40 15.83 -21.05 -32.73
CA SER A 40 16.63 -21.38 -33.91
C SER A 40 17.06 -22.86 -33.87
N PRO A 41 17.08 -23.58 -35.00
CA PRO A 41 17.65 -24.92 -35.06
C PRO A 41 19.17 -24.82 -34.90
N LEU A 42 19.75 -25.62 -34.00
CA LEU A 42 21.19 -25.81 -33.89
C LEU A 42 21.73 -26.33 -35.22
N GLN A 43 22.63 -25.56 -35.84
CA GLN A 43 23.42 -26.00 -37.00
C GLN A 43 24.29 -27.19 -36.60
N GLU A 44 24.04 -28.30 -37.27
CA GLU A 44 24.87 -29.48 -37.32
C GLU A 44 26.08 -29.17 -38.23
N SER A 45 27.23 -28.85 -37.65
CA SER A 45 28.50 -28.74 -38.38
C SER A 45 29.27 -30.06 -38.24
N ALA A 46 29.19 -30.86 -39.30
CA ALA A 46 30.03 -32.02 -39.52
C ALA A 46 31.30 -31.58 -40.29
N GLU A 47 32.44 -31.55 -39.61
CA GLU A 47 33.75 -31.72 -40.25
C GLU A 47 34.57 -32.68 -39.38
N GLY A 48 34.82 -33.86 -39.93
CA GLY A 48 35.71 -34.83 -39.31
C GLY A 48 37.16 -34.57 -39.68
N ASN A 49 38.07 -34.84 -38.75
CA ASN A 49 39.28 -35.57 -39.11
C ASN A 49 39.80 -36.37 -37.90
N GLN A 50 40.28 -37.57 -38.22
CA GLN A 50 40.79 -38.57 -37.29
C GLN A 50 42.04 -38.06 -36.55
N GLU A 51 42.10 -38.30 -35.24
CA GLU A 51 43.31 -38.82 -34.64
C GLU A 51 42.96 -39.67 -33.42
N LYS A 52 43.42 -40.91 -33.49
CA LYS A 52 43.19 -41.98 -32.55
C LYS A 52 44.27 -41.87 -31.48
N ASN A 53 44.04 -41.07 -30.45
CA ASN A 53 44.82 -41.13 -29.22
C ASN A 53 43.95 -41.77 -28.14
N THR A 54 44.12 -43.09 -27.99
CA THR A 54 43.83 -43.78 -26.73
C THR A 54 44.87 -43.30 -25.74
N GLU A 55 44.69 -42.10 -25.22
CA GLU A 55 45.35 -41.66 -24.00
C GLU A 55 44.45 -42.09 -22.85
N GLU A 56 44.99 -42.98 -22.05
CA GLU A 56 44.48 -43.36 -20.74
C GLU A 56 44.09 -42.06 -20.02
N VAL A 57 42.79 -41.90 -19.72
CA VAL A 57 42.37 -40.91 -18.74
C VAL A 57 42.87 -41.46 -17.41
N GLU A 58 44.14 -41.23 -17.11
CA GLU A 58 44.58 -41.09 -15.74
C GLU A 58 43.55 -40.18 -15.09
N GLU A 59 42.88 -40.69 -14.06
CA GLU A 59 42.21 -39.88 -13.07
C GLU A 59 43.27 -38.95 -12.48
N VAL A 60 43.60 -37.88 -13.20
CA VAL A 60 44.32 -36.76 -12.65
C VAL A 60 43.32 -36.18 -11.68
N ALA A 61 43.40 -36.65 -10.44
CA ALA A 61 42.92 -35.96 -9.28
C ALA A 61 43.61 -34.60 -9.31
N ILE A 62 43.03 -33.65 -10.05
CA ILE A 62 43.31 -32.25 -9.90
C ILE A 62 42.91 -32.02 -8.45
N GLU A 63 43.91 -31.99 -7.57
CA GLU A 63 43.74 -31.60 -6.18
C GLU A 63 43.30 -30.15 -6.21
N LEU A 64 41.98 -29.96 -6.38
CA LEU A 64 41.33 -28.67 -6.28
C LEU A 64 41.81 -28.09 -4.95
N THR A 65 42.39 -26.91 -5.04
CA THR A 65 42.84 -26.19 -3.86
C THR A 65 41.65 -26.00 -2.92
N ALA A 66 41.89 -25.89 -1.62
CA ALA A 66 40.80 -25.78 -0.64
C ALA A 66 39.80 -24.66 -1.00
N GLU A 67 40.32 -23.59 -1.61
CA GLU A 67 39.57 -22.43 -2.10
C GLU A 67 38.64 -22.77 -3.29
N GLU A 68 39.08 -23.59 -4.24
CA GLU A 68 38.27 -24.02 -5.38
C GLU A 68 37.17 -25.00 -4.97
N LYS A 69 37.44 -25.87 -3.98
CA LYS A 69 36.43 -26.77 -3.40
C LYS A 69 35.36 -25.99 -2.62
N GLU A 70 35.76 -24.95 -1.90
CA GLU A 70 34.84 -24.06 -1.20
C GLU A 70 33.99 -23.23 -2.18
N ALA A 71 34.59 -22.70 -3.25
CA ALA A 71 33.88 -21.97 -4.29
C ALA A 71 32.87 -22.86 -5.05
N LEU A 72 33.25 -24.09 -5.40
CA LEU A 72 32.32 -25.06 -5.98
C LEU A 72 31.21 -25.47 -5.00
N GLY A 73 31.54 -25.64 -3.72
CA GLY A 73 30.54 -25.91 -2.68
C GLY A 73 29.53 -24.76 -2.51
N ASN A 74 29.99 -23.52 -2.57
CA ASN A 74 29.13 -22.34 -2.54
C ASN A 74 28.24 -22.25 -3.80
N LEU A 75 28.77 -22.57 -4.98
CA LEU A 75 27.99 -22.58 -6.23
C LEU A 75 26.91 -23.68 -6.23
N VAL A 76 27.26 -24.89 -5.76
CA VAL A 76 26.30 -25.99 -5.61
C VAL A 76 25.23 -25.64 -4.58
N ALA A 77 25.62 -25.03 -3.46
CA ALA A 77 24.66 -24.52 -2.48
C ALA A 77 23.74 -23.47 -3.11
N ASP A 78 24.27 -22.50 -3.86
CA ASP A 78 23.48 -21.46 -4.51
C ASP A 78 22.46 -22.05 -5.52
N GLU A 79 22.82 -23.09 -6.28
CA GLU A 79 21.90 -23.79 -7.18
C GLU A 79 20.79 -24.54 -6.43
N GLU A 80 21.11 -25.19 -5.30
CA GLU A 80 20.13 -25.85 -4.43
C GLU A 80 19.19 -24.83 -3.78
N TRP A 81 19.72 -23.72 -3.28
CA TRP A 81 18.93 -22.61 -2.73
C TRP A 81 18.04 -21.98 -3.79
N ALA A 82 18.53 -21.80 -5.02
CA ALA A 82 17.74 -21.30 -6.13
C ALA A 82 16.58 -22.25 -6.48
N GLY A 83 16.83 -23.56 -6.54
CA GLY A 83 15.80 -24.57 -6.77
C GLY A 83 14.71 -24.58 -5.69
N LEU A 84 15.12 -24.61 -4.41
CA LEU A 84 14.20 -24.55 -3.27
C LEU A 84 13.39 -23.24 -3.26
N SER A 85 14.01 -22.11 -3.62
CA SER A 85 13.32 -20.82 -3.70
C SER A 85 12.26 -20.80 -4.80
N MET A 86 12.51 -21.50 -5.92
CA MET A 86 11.56 -21.61 -7.03
C MET A 86 10.35 -22.46 -6.63
N GLU A 87 10.57 -23.61 -5.98
CA GLU A 87 9.47 -24.44 -5.49
C GLU A 87 8.65 -23.74 -4.40
N LEU A 88 9.32 -23.02 -3.49
CA LEU A 88 8.65 -22.20 -2.49
C LEU A 88 7.79 -21.12 -3.16
N ALA A 89 8.29 -20.47 -4.20
CA ALA A 89 7.53 -19.48 -4.96
C ALA A 89 6.29 -20.10 -5.63
N ASP A 90 6.37 -21.33 -6.13
CA ASP A 90 5.22 -22.05 -6.68
C ASP A 90 4.19 -22.39 -5.62
N VAL A 91 4.60 -22.88 -4.46
CA VAL A 91 3.69 -23.15 -3.33
C VAL A 91 3.01 -21.88 -2.83
N VAL A 92 3.74 -20.77 -2.74
CA VAL A 92 3.15 -19.48 -2.36
C VAL A 92 2.15 -19.00 -3.41
N ARG A 93 2.49 -19.13 -4.71
CA ARG A 93 1.59 -18.77 -5.80
C ARG A 93 0.30 -19.61 -5.77
N THR A 94 0.40 -20.93 -5.58
CA THR A 94 -0.78 -21.80 -5.53
C THR A 94 -1.63 -21.50 -4.30
N ALA A 95 -1.03 -21.32 -3.13
CA ALA A 95 -1.74 -20.93 -1.91
C ALA A 95 -2.52 -19.62 -2.09
N VAL A 96 -1.88 -18.57 -2.62
CA VAL A 96 -2.54 -17.28 -2.88
C VAL A 96 -3.68 -17.44 -3.88
N VAL A 97 -3.48 -18.18 -4.97
CA VAL A 97 -4.53 -18.39 -5.99
C VAL A 97 -5.71 -19.18 -5.42
N GLU A 98 -5.46 -20.21 -4.60
CA GLU A 98 -6.52 -20.98 -3.96
C GLU A 98 -7.30 -20.14 -2.95
N ASP A 99 -6.62 -19.31 -2.16
CA ASP A 99 -7.26 -18.42 -1.20
C ASP A 99 -8.09 -17.35 -1.92
N LEU A 100 -7.58 -16.76 -3.00
CA LEU A 100 -8.36 -15.85 -3.84
C LEU A 100 -9.59 -16.54 -4.43
N LYS A 101 -9.48 -17.79 -4.90
CA LYS A 101 -10.63 -18.55 -5.43
C LYS A 101 -11.68 -18.85 -4.36
N LYS A 102 -11.26 -19.28 -3.16
CA LYS A 102 -12.16 -19.51 -2.03
C LYS A 102 -12.90 -18.23 -1.65
N ASN A 103 -12.16 -17.14 -1.46
CA ASN A 103 -12.74 -15.83 -1.15
C ASN A 103 -13.69 -15.34 -2.25
N SER A 104 -13.35 -15.59 -3.51
CA SER A 104 -14.20 -15.23 -4.66
C SER A 104 -15.52 -16.00 -4.65
N ARG A 105 -15.47 -17.31 -4.39
CA ARG A 105 -16.66 -18.16 -4.29
C ARG A 105 -17.51 -17.77 -3.09
N ASP A 106 -16.90 -17.54 -1.94
CA ASP A 106 -17.61 -17.18 -0.71
C ASP A 106 -18.28 -15.80 -0.86
N PHE A 107 -17.66 -14.88 -1.61
CA PHE A 107 -18.25 -13.57 -1.89
C PHE A 107 -19.40 -13.65 -2.90
N LEU A 108 -19.28 -14.43 -3.97
CA LEU A 108 -20.27 -14.48 -5.07
C LEU A 108 -21.36 -15.54 -4.88
N GLY A 109 -21.14 -16.54 -4.02
CA GLY A 109 -22.01 -17.70 -3.86
C GLY A 109 -22.06 -18.63 -5.09
N LYS A 110 -21.09 -18.53 -6.00
CA LYS A 110 -21.01 -19.30 -7.26
C LYS A 110 -19.63 -19.93 -7.42
N ASP A 111 -19.58 -21.15 -7.95
CA ASP A 111 -18.33 -21.90 -8.15
C ASP A 111 -17.47 -21.34 -9.30
N GLU A 112 -18.09 -20.73 -10.32
CA GLU A 112 -17.39 -20.05 -11.43
C GLU A 112 -17.67 -18.54 -11.38
N TYR A 113 -16.61 -17.73 -11.55
CA TYR A 113 -16.73 -16.26 -11.61
C TYR A 113 -16.17 -15.72 -12.92
N ALA A 114 -16.85 -14.72 -13.48
CA ALA A 114 -16.34 -13.91 -14.57
C ALA A 114 -15.79 -12.58 -14.04
N ILE A 115 -14.84 -11.99 -14.78
CA ILE A 115 -14.37 -10.63 -14.54
C ILE A 115 -15.57 -9.69 -14.75
N GLY A 116 -16.10 -9.14 -13.65
CA GLY A 116 -17.28 -8.27 -13.65
C GLY A 116 -18.39 -8.74 -12.71
N ASP A 117 -18.41 -10.01 -12.29
CA ASP A 117 -19.43 -10.50 -11.35
C ASP A 117 -19.28 -9.86 -9.97
N PHE A 118 -18.04 -9.60 -9.52
CA PHE A 118 -17.78 -8.82 -8.31
C PHE A 118 -18.39 -7.43 -8.38
N SER A 119 -18.26 -6.75 -9.52
CA SER A 119 -18.81 -5.40 -9.68
C SER A 119 -20.33 -5.43 -9.61
N LYS A 120 -20.98 -6.44 -10.19
CA LYS A 120 -22.44 -6.60 -10.16
C LYS A 120 -22.94 -6.97 -8.76
N GLU A 121 -22.24 -7.87 -8.07
CA GLU A 121 -22.60 -8.28 -6.71
C GLU A 121 -22.43 -7.12 -5.71
N ILE A 122 -21.32 -6.37 -5.81
CA ILE A 122 -21.11 -5.17 -4.99
C ILE A 122 -22.19 -4.14 -5.29
N ASP A 123 -22.47 -3.86 -6.57
CA ASP A 123 -23.52 -2.91 -6.96
C ASP A 123 -24.89 -3.34 -6.42
N GLN A 124 -25.24 -4.62 -6.51
CA GLN A 124 -26.49 -5.14 -5.95
C GLN A 124 -26.55 -4.99 -4.43
N ARG A 125 -25.50 -5.39 -3.70
CA ARG A 125 -25.46 -5.26 -2.23
C ARG A 125 -25.56 -3.81 -1.78
N VAL A 126 -24.85 -2.90 -2.46
CA VAL A 126 -24.90 -1.47 -2.17
C VAL A 126 -26.31 -0.93 -2.43
N LYS A 127 -26.94 -1.31 -3.54
CA LYS A 127 -28.33 -0.93 -3.83
C LYS A 127 -29.30 -1.44 -2.77
N ASP A 128 -29.18 -2.71 -2.39
CA ASP A 128 -30.04 -3.33 -1.37
C ASP A 128 -29.85 -2.65 0.00
N GLU A 129 -28.62 -2.29 0.36
CA GLU A 129 -28.33 -1.60 1.62
C GLU A 129 -28.87 -0.16 1.60
N VAL A 130 -28.70 0.57 0.51
CA VAL A 130 -29.25 1.93 0.35
C VAL A 130 -30.79 1.91 0.34
N ALA A 131 -31.41 0.94 -0.32
CA ALA A 131 -32.86 0.76 -0.33
C ALA A 131 -33.39 0.48 1.10
N LYS A 132 -32.71 -0.38 1.87
CA LYS A 132 -33.03 -0.64 3.28
C LYS A 132 -32.92 0.61 4.16
N MET A 133 -31.90 1.45 3.96
CA MET A 133 -31.78 2.71 4.71
C MET A 133 -32.91 3.69 4.42
N ARG A 134 -33.55 3.58 3.25
CA ARG A 134 -34.67 4.43 2.81
C ARG A 134 -36.04 3.83 3.07
N GLU A 135 -36.11 2.59 3.56
CA GLU A 135 -37.35 1.82 3.69
C GLU A 135 -38.11 1.71 2.35
N LYS A 136 -37.36 1.66 1.23
CA LYS A 136 -37.90 1.43 -0.12
C LYS A 136 -37.60 0.00 -0.57
N ASP A 137 -38.48 -0.53 -1.42
CA ASP A 137 -38.31 -1.87 -1.99
C ASP A 137 -37.21 -1.93 -3.07
N ASP A 138 -37.01 -0.85 -3.82
CA ASP A 138 -36.05 -0.77 -4.93
C ASP A 138 -35.17 0.49 -4.85
N TYR A 139 -33.90 0.37 -5.27
CA TYR A 139 -32.96 1.50 -5.37
C TYR A 139 -33.28 2.39 -6.58
N GLU A 140 -33.39 3.69 -6.34
CA GLU A 140 -33.51 4.70 -7.38
C GLU A 140 -32.22 5.51 -7.53
N LEU A 141 -31.95 5.96 -8.76
CA LEU A 141 -30.80 6.80 -9.03
C LEU A 141 -30.94 8.12 -8.28
N GLY A 142 -30.08 8.32 -7.28
CA GLY A 142 -30.12 9.49 -6.40
C GLY A 142 -30.36 9.13 -4.94
N ASP A 143 -30.89 7.95 -4.61
CA ASP A 143 -31.14 7.56 -3.21
C ASP A 143 -29.86 7.59 -2.36
N LEU A 144 -28.74 7.14 -2.92
CA LEU A 144 -27.43 7.21 -2.27
C LEU A 144 -27.05 8.66 -1.91
N SER A 145 -27.34 9.61 -2.80
CA SER A 145 -27.02 11.02 -2.56
C SER A 145 -27.84 11.60 -1.41
N VAL A 146 -29.11 11.20 -1.27
CA VAL A 146 -29.95 11.64 -0.16
C VAL A 146 -29.48 11.00 1.15
N VAL A 147 -29.13 9.70 1.15
CA VAL A 147 -28.62 9.01 2.35
C VAL A 147 -27.32 9.65 2.82
N LEU A 148 -26.41 9.96 1.89
CA LEU A 148 -25.17 10.66 2.22
C LEU A 148 -25.43 12.06 2.79
N ASP A 149 -26.38 12.81 2.22
CA ASP A 149 -26.76 14.13 2.74
C ASP A 149 -27.30 14.05 4.18
N GLU A 150 -28.18 13.09 4.48
CA GLU A 150 -28.67 12.85 5.83
C GLU A 150 -27.55 12.45 6.80
N LYS A 151 -26.66 11.52 6.42
CA LYS A 151 -25.52 11.13 7.26
C LYS A 151 -24.56 12.28 7.52
N VAL A 152 -24.34 13.15 6.54
CA VAL A 152 -23.51 14.34 6.71
C VAL A 152 -24.18 15.32 7.68
N LYS A 153 -25.50 15.51 7.58
CA LYS A 153 -26.25 16.34 8.52
C LYS A 153 -26.18 15.77 9.94
N ASP A 154 -26.40 14.47 10.12
CA ASP A 154 -26.30 13.78 11.41
C ASP A 154 -24.91 14.00 12.05
N LEU A 155 -23.84 13.79 11.28
CA LEU A 155 -22.47 14.00 11.77
C LEU A 155 -22.20 15.46 12.13
N VAL A 156 -22.74 16.42 11.38
CA VAL A 156 -22.60 17.84 11.72
C VAL A 156 -23.38 18.17 13.00
N CYS A 157 -24.58 17.61 13.19
CA CYS A 157 -25.36 17.73 14.42
C CYS A 157 -24.60 17.15 15.62
N GLU A 158 -24.03 15.94 15.49
CA GLU A 158 -23.19 15.32 16.52
C GLU A 158 -21.96 16.18 16.87
N LEU A 159 -21.28 16.75 15.87
CA LEU A 159 -20.09 17.57 16.09
C LEU A 159 -20.41 18.93 16.72
N SER A 160 -21.53 19.55 16.33
CA SER A 160 -21.97 20.86 16.81
C SER A 160 -22.75 20.80 18.13
N GLY A 161 -23.24 19.62 18.52
CA GLY A 161 -24.08 19.41 19.68
C GLY A 161 -25.51 19.95 19.53
N LYS A 162 -25.96 20.19 18.30
CA LYS A 162 -27.32 20.65 17.99
C LYS A 162 -28.21 19.49 17.54
N GLU A 163 -29.52 19.61 17.76
CA GLU A 163 -30.51 18.61 17.34
C GLU A 163 -30.87 18.70 15.85
N GLU A 164 -30.72 19.87 15.22
CA GLU A 164 -31.05 20.11 13.81
C GLU A 164 -29.89 20.80 13.08
N TYR A 165 -29.65 20.39 11.84
CA TYR A 165 -28.59 20.95 11.00
C TYR A 165 -28.96 22.34 10.50
N GLU A 166 -28.11 23.32 10.79
CA GLU A 166 -28.18 24.66 10.19
C GLU A 166 -26.96 24.94 9.31
N PHE A 167 -27.19 25.68 8.23
CA PHE A 167 -26.10 26.12 7.36
C PHE A 167 -25.12 26.99 8.16
N GLY A 168 -23.86 26.56 8.22
CA GLY A 168 -22.80 27.26 8.93
C GLY A 168 -22.40 26.62 10.27
N ASP A 169 -23.13 25.60 10.75
CA ASP A 169 -22.80 24.92 12.02
C ASP A 169 -21.39 24.35 12.04
N LEU A 170 -21.01 23.67 10.96
CA LEU A 170 -19.65 23.16 10.80
C LEU A 170 -18.60 24.28 10.82
N SER A 171 -18.90 25.43 10.23
CA SER A 171 -17.98 26.57 10.22
C SER A 171 -17.80 27.15 11.62
N VAL A 172 -18.89 27.26 12.39
CA VAL A 172 -18.86 27.77 13.76
C VAL A 172 -18.13 26.80 14.68
N GLU A 173 -18.36 25.49 14.52
CA GLU A 173 -17.70 24.46 15.33
C GLU A 173 -16.20 24.36 15.04
N ILE A 174 -15.80 24.41 13.76
CA ILE A 174 -14.38 24.47 13.38
C ILE A 174 -13.72 25.73 13.94
N ASP A 175 -14.38 26.89 13.83
CA ASP A 175 -13.84 28.15 14.36
C ASP A 175 -13.64 28.09 15.88
N LYS A 176 -14.57 27.49 16.63
CA LYS A 176 -14.40 27.24 18.07
C LYS A 176 -13.21 26.34 18.37
N ARG A 177 -13.13 25.16 17.74
CA ARG A 177 -12.03 24.19 18.00
C ARG A 177 -10.66 24.77 17.64
N VAL A 178 -10.58 25.55 16.57
CA VAL A 178 -9.36 26.24 16.18
C VAL A 178 -9.00 27.29 17.22
N LYS A 179 -9.95 28.10 17.68
CA LYS A 179 -9.72 29.09 18.75
C LYS A 179 -9.28 28.43 20.05
N ASP A 180 -9.89 27.31 20.44
CA ASP A 180 -9.54 26.57 21.65
C ASP A 180 -8.14 25.97 21.55
N SER A 181 -7.80 25.34 20.42
CA SER A 181 -6.46 24.78 20.17
C SER A 181 -5.38 25.87 20.19
N VAL A 182 -5.69 27.05 19.67
CA VAL A 182 -4.77 28.19 19.70
C VAL A 182 -4.65 28.78 21.10
N ALA A 183 -5.76 28.87 21.84
CA ALA A 183 -5.76 29.33 23.22
C ALA A 183 -4.89 28.41 24.11
N GLU A 184 -5.04 27.08 23.96
CA GLU A 184 -4.19 26.09 24.63
C GLU A 184 -2.70 26.25 24.24
N PHE A 185 -2.40 26.48 22.96
CA PHE A 185 -1.03 26.72 22.50
C PHE A 185 -0.40 27.99 23.11
N CYS A 186 -1.21 29.05 23.29
CA CYS A 186 -0.79 30.31 23.89
C CYS A 186 -0.83 30.29 25.43
N GLY A 187 -1.46 29.29 26.05
CA GLY A 187 -1.68 29.22 27.48
C GLY A 187 -2.66 30.29 28.00
N THR A 188 -3.61 30.72 27.15
CA THR A 188 -4.66 31.67 27.52
C THR A 188 -6.02 30.97 27.56
N ASP A 189 -6.97 31.49 28.35
CA ASP A 189 -8.31 30.91 28.44
C ASP A 189 -9.17 31.19 27.19
N THR A 190 -8.83 32.23 26.42
CA THR A 190 -9.54 32.61 25.19
C THR A 190 -8.57 33.12 24.14
N TYR A 191 -8.80 32.75 22.87
CA TYR A 191 -8.03 33.28 21.76
C TYR A 191 -8.34 34.76 21.49
N THR A 192 -7.31 35.60 21.42
CA THR A 192 -7.41 36.94 20.86
C THR A 192 -6.50 37.13 19.64
N PRO A 193 -6.92 37.91 18.63
CA PRO A 193 -6.08 38.22 17.48
C PRO A 193 -4.74 38.83 17.92
N GLY A 194 -3.65 38.16 17.54
CA GLY A 194 -2.28 38.57 17.87
C GLY A 194 -1.59 37.74 18.95
N ASP A 195 -2.31 36.88 19.69
CA ASP A 195 -1.70 35.98 20.69
C ASP A 195 -0.76 34.97 20.05
N LEU A 196 -1.20 34.38 18.93
CA LEU A 196 -0.39 33.50 18.08
C LEU A 196 0.94 34.15 17.69
N SER A 197 0.88 35.38 17.17
CA SER A 197 2.07 36.11 16.72
C SER A 197 3.03 36.42 17.88
N LYS A 198 2.48 36.78 19.05
CA LYS A 198 3.28 37.06 20.26
C LYS A 198 3.95 35.81 20.79
N GLU A 199 3.23 34.69 20.88
CA GLU A 199 3.77 33.43 21.39
C GLU A 199 4.80 32.84 20.44
N VAL A 200 4.56 32.87 19.13
CA VAL A 200 5.57 32.46 18.12
C VAL A 200 6.81 33.34 18.26
N ALA A 201 6.67 34.66 18.32
CA ALA A 201 7.81 35.56 18.49
C ALA A 201 8.59 35.31 19.79
N LYS A 202 7.90 34.97 20.89
CA LYS A 202 8.52 34.60 22.16
C LYS A 202 9.32 33.31 22.04
N ARG A 203 8.74 32.24 21.47
CA ARG A 203 9.43 30.95 21.27
C ARG A 203 10.60 31.06 20.32
N THR A 204 10.48 31.82 19.24
CA THR A 204 11.61 32.07 18.33
C THR A 204 12.76 32.78 19.06
N LYS A 205 12.49 33.80 19.88
CA LYS A 205 13.51 34.47 20.69
C LYS A 205 14.17 33.50 21.68
N SER A 206 13.39 32.70 22.40
CA SER A 206 13.91 31.69 23.32
C SER A 206 14.76 30.63 22.58
N GLY A 207 14.34 30.19 21.40
CA GLY A 207 15.10 29.25 20.58
C GLY A 207 16.44 29.82 20.12
N VAL A 208 16.47 31.08 19.69
CA VAL A 208 17.72 31.78 19.30
C VAL A 208 18.66 31.93 20.49
N LEU A 209 18.15 32.31 21.66
CA LEU A 209 18.94 32.45 22.89
C LEU A 209 19.47 31.11 23.41
N ASN A 210 18.75 30.00 23.23
CA ASN A 210 19.23 28.68 23.62
C ASN A 210 20.32 28.12 22.68
N TYR A 211 20.47 28.71 21.49
CA TYR A 211 21.45 28.28 20.49
C TYR A 211 22.72 29.15 20.45
N THR A 212 22.68 30.32 21.10
CA THR A 212 23.80 31.27 21.21
C THR A 212 24.43 31.17 22.60
#